data_AF-A0A151DXY1-F1
#
_entry.id   AF-A0A151DXY1-F1
#
_cell.length_a   1.000
_cell.length_b   1.000
_cell.length_c   1.000
_cell.angle_alpha   90.00
_cell.angle_beta   90.00
_cell.angle_gamma   90.00
#
_symmetry.space_group_name_H-M   'P 1'
#
loop_
_entity.id
_entity.type
_entity.pdbx_description
1 polymer ?
#
loop_
_entity_poly.entity_id
_entity_poly.type
_entity_poly.pdbx_seq_one_letter_code
_entity_poly.pdbx_strand_id
1 'polypeptide(L)'
;MNEWILITLFIVAALVIIGLLLIVLVYKKKKGGKIGETNYQVFFSIGLVWLPSGVVFMLTINQALGFVFMVLGVSYITIGLANRDKWKKKEE
;
A
#
# COMPACT_ATOMS: atom_id res chain seq x y z
N MET A 1 -1.24 -18.94 27.33
CA MET A 1 -0.40 -18.05 26.50
C MET A 1 -1.21 -16.79 26.26
N ASN A 2 -0.66 -15.61 26.51
CA ASN A 2 -1.46 -14.37 26.48
C ASN A 2 -1.93 -14.11 25.03
N GLU A 3 -3.21 -13.82 24.82
CA GLU A 3 -3.79 -13.60 23.48
C GLU A 3 -3.04 -12.50 22.70
N TRP A 4 -2.57 -11.49 23.42
CA TRP A 4 -1.72 -10.42 22.89
C TRP A 4 -0.41 -10.91 22.29
N ILE A 5 0.23 -11.92 22.89
CA ILE A 5 1.49 -12.48 22.39
C ILE A 5 1.26 -13.17 21.05
N LEU A 6 0.15 -13.89 20.90
CA LEU A 6 -0.23 -14.53 19.64
C LEU A 6 -0.46 -13.50 18.53
N ILE A 7 -1.21 -12.43 18.82
CA ILE A 7 -1.49 -11.36 17.86
C ILE A 7 -0.18 -10.70 17.39
N THR A 8 0.72 -10.36 18.32
CA THR A 8 2.02 -9.78 17.97
C THR A 8 2.85 -10.72 17.09
N LEU A 9 2.84 -12.02 17.40
CA LEU A 9 3.62 -13.01 16.64
C LEU A 9 3.09 -13.17 15.20
N PHE A 10 1.76 -13.14 15.01
CA PHE A 10 1.16 -13.12 13.67
C PHE A 10 1.52 -11.87 12.87
N ILE A 11 1.52 -10.69 13.48
CA ILE A 11 1.90 -9.43 12.82
C ILE A 11 3.36 -9.49 12.37
N VAL A 12 4.27 -9.94 13.24
CA VAL A 12 5.69 -10.08 12.92
C VAL A 12 5.88 -11.09 11.78
N ALA A 13 5.21 -12.24 11.83
CA ALA A 13 5.29 -13.23 10.76
C ALA A 13 4.80 -12.68 9.42
N ALA A 14 3.69 -11.94 9.40
CA ALA A 14 3.18 -11.29 8.20
C ALA A 14 4.18 -10.27 7.63
N LEU A 15 4.81 -9.45 8.48
CA LEU A 15 5.84 -8.49 8.05
C LEU A 15 7.07 -9.17 7.45
N VAL A 16 7.54 -10.27 8.05
CA VAL A 16 8.67 -11.05 7.51
C VAL A 16 8.33 -11.63 6.13
N ILE A 17 7.12 -12.18 5.96
CA ILE A 17 6.67 -12.73 4.68
C ILE A 17 6.60 -11.62 3.61
N ILE A 18 6.04 -10.45 3.95
CA ILE A 18 6.00 -9.29 3.04
C ILE A 18 7.41 -8.85 2.65
N GLY A 19 8.33 -8.76 3.62
CA GLY A 19 9.73 -8.41 3.36
C GLY A 19 10.41 -9.40 2.40
N LEU A 20 10.23 -10.70 2.62
CA LEU A 20 10.75 -11.74 1.74
C LEU A 20 10.16 -11.65 0.33
N LEU A 21 8.85 -11.44 0.20
CA LEU A 21 8.19 -11.27 -1.10
C LEU A 21 8.75 -10.06 -1.86
N LEU A 22 8.95 -8.92 -1.17
CA LEU A 22 9.54 -7.73 -1.77
C LEU A 22 10.96 -8.00 -2.26
N ILE A 23 11.80 -8.68 -1.45
CA ILE A 23 13.16 -9.06 -1.83
C ILE A 23 13.13 -9.95 -3.09
N VAL A 24 12.29 -10.98 -3.12
CA VAL A 24 12.17 -11.90 -4.26
C VAL A 24 11.70 -11.17 -5.51
N LEU A 25 10.72 -10.27 -5.40
CA LEU A 25 10.23 -9.46 -6.51
C LEU A 25 11.32 -8.55 -7.07
N VAL A 26 12.08 -7.86 -6.20
CA VAL A 26 13.21 -7.01 -6.61
C VAL A 26 14.30 -7.86 -7.29
N TYR A 27 14.62 -9.03 -6.73
CA TYR A 27 15.68 -9.90 -7.24
C TYR A 27 15.31 -10.53 -8.60
N LYS A 28 14.07 -11.02 -8.75
CA LYS A 28 13.54 -11.52 -10.03
C LYS A 28 13.51 -10.41 -11.08
N LYS A 29 13.11 -9.20 -10.71
CA LYS A 29 13.06 -8.04 -11.63
C LYS A 29 14.45 -7.59 -12.09
N LYS A 30 15.48 -7.72 -11.25
CA LYS A 30 16.87 -7.43 -11.64
C LYS A 30 17.41 -8.38 -12.73
N LYS A 31 16.94 -9.63 -12.78
CA LYS A 31 17.36 -10.64 -13.77
C LYS A 31 16.53 -10.67 -15.07
N GLY A 32 15.32 -10.11 -15.08
CA GLY A 32 14.31 -10.37 -16.12
C GLY A 32 14.07 -9.30 -17.19
N GLY A 33 14.70 -8.12 -17.09
CA GLY A 33 14.60 -7.09 -18.14
C GLY A 33 13.33 -6.23 -18.08
N LYS A 34 13.56 -4.91 -18.25
CA LYS A 34 12.60 -3.78 -18.34
C LYS A 34 11.61 -3.68 -17.17
N ILE A 35 11.92 -2.77 -16.25
CA ILE A 35 10.92 -2.15 -15.38
C ILE A 35 9.92 -1.47 -16.32
N GLY A 36 8.76 -2.08 -16.56
CA GLY A 36 7.64 -1.35 -17.13
C GLY A 36 7.40 -0.10 -16.28
N GLU A 37 7.18 1.05 -16.92
CA GLU A 37 6.99 2.30 -16.20
C GLU A 37 5.95 2.12 -15.09
N THR A 38 6.32 2.56 -13.88
CA THR A 38 5.45 2.44 -12.71
C THR A 38 4.20 3.27 -13.00
N ASN A 39 3.02 2.64 -12.98
CA ASN A 39 1.78 3.36 -13.24
C ASN A 39 1.37 4.15 -11.99
N TYR A 40 1.82 5.39 -11.90
CA TYR A 40 1.55 6.25 -10.75
C TYR A 40 0.06 6.60 -10.56
N GLN A 41 -0.75 6.46 -11.61
CA GLN A 41 -2.21 6.62 -11.53
C GLN A 41 -2.85 5.58 -10.60
N VAL A 42 -2.27 4.38 -10.50
CA VAL A 42 -2.79 3.33 -9.61
C VAL A 42 -2.68 3.75 -8.15
N PHE A 43 -1.59 4.41 -7.74
CA PHE A 43 -1.45 4.92 -6.38
C PHE A 43 -2.50 5.98 -6.07
N PHE A 44 -2.79 6.87 -7.01
CA PHE A 44 -3.87 7.85 -6.84
C PHE A 44 -5.23 7.17 -6.63
N SER A 45 -5.59 6.19 -7.47
CA SER A 45 -6.85 5.45 -7.35
C SER A 45 -6.94 4.66 -6.04
N ILE A 46 -5.86 4.00 -5.62
CA ILE A 46 -5.80 3.28 -4.33
C ILE A 46 -6.02 4.27 -3.19
N GLY A 47 -5.32 5.39 -3.19
CA GLY A 47 -5.45 6.40 -2.15
C GLY A 47 -6.88 6.98 -2.06
N LEU A 48 -7.53 7.19 -3.21
CA LEU A 48 -8.92 7.65 -3.30
C LEU A 48 -9.92 6.66 -2.69
N VAL A 49 -9.64 5.36 -2.73
CA VAL A 49 -10.48 4.32 -2.09
C VAL A 49 -10.16 4.19 -0.61
N TRP A 50 -8.87 4.26 -0.25
CA TRP A 50 -8.41 4.04 1.12
C TRP A 50 -8.79 5.18 2.07
N LEU A 51 -8.79 6.43 1.58
CA LEU A 51 -9.13 7.59 2.38
C LEU A 51 -10.58 7.57 2.93
N PRO A 52 -11.63 7.41 2.11
CA PRO A 52 -13.00 7.26 2.61
C PRO A 52 -13.20 5.96 3.39
N SER A 53 -12.51 4.87 3.02
CA SER A 53 -12.53 3.63 3.81
C SER A 53 -12.03 3.88 5.23
N GLY A 54 -10.95 4.64 5.40
CA GLY A 54 -10.42 5.01 6.71
C GLY A 54 -11.41 5.79 7.56
N VAL A 55 -12.19 6.69 6.98
CA VAL A 55 -13.30 7.37 7.67
C VAL A 55 -14.35 6.36 8.14
N VAL A 56 -14.77 5.44 7.27
CA VAL A 56 -15.75 4.40 7.65
C VAL A 56 -15.21 3.52 8.78
N PHE A 57 -13.96 3.04 8.69
CA PHE A 57 -13.34 2.23 9.73
C PHE A 57 -13.19 2.99 11.06
N MET A 58 -12.86 4.28 11.00
CA MET A 58 -12.76 5.13 12.18
C MET A 58 -14.10 5.24 12.91
N LEU A 59 -15.20 5.36 12.17
CA LEU A 59 -16.55 5.53 12.72
C LEU A 59 -17.21 4.21 13.16
N THR A 60 -16.86 3.08 12.53
CA THR A 60 -17.64 1.82 12.70
C THR A 60 -16.88 0.69 13.38
N ILE A 61 -15.55 0.67 13.35
CA ILE A 61 -14.76 -0.50 13.78
C ILE A 61 -13.70 -0.12 14.81
N ASN A 62 -12.73 0.71 14.44
CA ASN A 62 -11.61 1.05 15.32
C ASN A 62 -10.95 2.35 14.86
N GLN A 63 -10.84 3.32 15.77
CA GLN A 63 -10.28 4.64 15.49
C GLN A 63 -8.81 4.60 15.05
N ALA A 64 -7.98 3.76 15.67
CA ALA A 64 -6.57 3.62 15.31
C ALA A 64 -6.41 3.02 13.91
N LEU A 65 -7.22 2.00 13.58
CA LEU A 65 -7.22 1.39 12.25
C LEU A 65 -7.71 2.38 11.19
N GLY A 66 -8.76 3.14 11.47
CA GLY A 66 -9.24 4.21 10.60
C GLY A 66 -8.17 5.27 10.32
N PHE A 67 -7.43 5.70 11.35
CA PHE A 67 -6.28 6.60 11.20
C PHE A 67 -5.21 6.03 10.26
N VAL A 68 -4.86 4.74 10.39
CA VAL A 68 -3.87 4.09 9.51
C VAL A 68 -4.32 4.13 8.05
N PHE A 69 -5.58 3.78 7.77
CA PHE A 69 -6.13 3.83 6.40
C PHE A 69 -6.17 5.25 5.84
N MET A 70 -6.51 6.25 6.66
CA MET A 70 -6.47 7.65 6.24
C MET A 70 -5.05 8.11 5.89
N VAL A 71 -4.06 7.82 6.74
CA VAL A 71 -2.65 8.18 6.49
C VAL A 71 -2.13 7.52 5.22
N LEU A 72 -2.43 6.24 5.01
CA LEU A 72 -2.07 5.53 3.79
C LEU A 72 -2.80 6.08 2.56
N GLY A 73 -4.09 6.40 2.69
CA GLY A 73 -4.89 7.03 1.65
C GLY A 73 -4.29 8.36 1.19
N VAL A 74 -4.00 9.26 2.12
CA VAL A 74 -3.33 10.54 1.83
C VAL A 74 -1.98 10.29 1.18
N SER A 75 -1.15 9.41 1.74
CA SER A 75 0.19 9.12 1.22
C SER A 75 0.15 8.64 -0.24
N TYR A 76 -0.76 7.73 -0.58
CA TYR A 76 -0.91 7.22 -1.94
C TYR A 76 -1.48 8.26 -2.91
N ILE A 77 -2.42 9.11 -2.47
CA ILE A 77 -2.87 10.26 -3.25
C ILE A 77 -1.69 11.19 -3.53
N THR A 78 -0.89 11.54 -2.53
CA THR A 78 0.27 12.42 -2.68
C THR A 78 1.30 11.82 -3.64
N ILE A 79 1.64 10.53 -3.50
CA ILE A 79 2.57 9.84 -4.42
C ILE A 79 2.04 9.85 -5.85
N GLY A 80 0.75 9.56 -6.03
CA GLY A 80 0.09 9.55 -7.33
C GLY A 80 0.07 10.92 -7.99
N LEU A 81 -0.28 11.97 -7.24
CA LEU A 81 -0.30 13.36 -7.73
C LEU A 81 1.09 13.92 -7.99
N ALA A 82 2.07 13.62 -7.13
CA ALA A 82 3.45 14.07 -7.30
C ALA A 82 4.13 13.49 -8.55
N ASN A 83 3.61 12.37 -9.07
CA ASN A 83 4.09 11.72 -10.29
C ASN A 83 2.99 11.71 -11.38
N ARG A 84 2.13 12.74 -11.39
CA ARG A 84 1.03 12.87 -12.37
C ARG A 84 1.51 12.91 -13.81
N ASP A 85 2.71 13.44 -14.04
CA ASP A 85 3.41 13.47 -15.32
C ASP A 85 3.64 12.06 -15.92
N LYS A 86 3.77 11.05 -15.06
CA LYS A 86 4.00 9.64 -15.41
C LYS A 86 2.72 8.80 -15.42
N TRP A 87 1.56 9.43 -15.33
CA TRP A 87 0.32 8.72 -15.54
C TRP A 87 0.28 8.24 -16.98
N LYS A 88 -0.10 6.97 -17.20
CA LYS A 88 -0.19 6.41 -18.54
C LYS A 88 -1.08 7.31 -19.40
N LYS A 89 -0.46 8.08 -20.29
CA LYS A 89 -1.19 8.75 -21.37
C LYS A 89 -1.68 7.62 -22.26
N LYS A 90 -3.00 7.52 -22.45
CA LYS A 90 -3.51 6.69 -23.54
C LYS A 90 -2.90 7.29 -24.80
N GLU A 91 -2.03 6.55 -25.47
CA GLU A 91 -1.67 6.85 -26.85
C GLU A 91 -3.00 6.84 -27.63
N GLU A 92 -3.37 8.00 -28.17
CA GLU A 92 -4.52 8.17 -29.07
C GLU A 92 -4.27 7.46 -30.41
#